data_AF-A0A812KVJ9-F1
#
_entry.id   AF-A0A812KVJ9-F1
#
_cell.length_a   1.000
_cell.length_b   1.000
_cell.length_c   1.000
_cell.angle_alpha   90.00
_cell.angle_beta   90.00
_cell.angle_gamma   90.00
#
_symmetry.space_group_name_H-M   'P 1'
#
loop_
_entity.id
_entity.type
_entity.pdbx_description
1 polymer ?
#
loop_
_entity_poly.entity_id
_entity_poly.type
_entity_poly.pdbx_seq_one_letter_code
_entity_poly.pdbx_strand_id
1 'polypeptide(L)'
;MTSGDADSPSRHPLVVALRALLRVTHGNLGRATRGAVRDAAISAHQAALQGSMGVHDVAAEQRDELQHKLQVCGSGEHSESVRLVWDTLILAREAPRDEGLDLDEMEELVLAHLLAFPEILAQSLVVNLFQQVHLGQSFLHEEERTIDVNAVLRELQPRLEKHKATSLRIAEQCCAHLQTRSETLADKLLRRMDLDGDGFVGESEFFTAAVHALALEVENLAVSVGVKQLLNESSFADDFHEDCSLKIDMTESAELLRRGHGKHLGAKF
;
A
#
# COMPACT_ATOMS: atom_id res chain seq x y z
N MET A 1 -1.81 -22.99 -35.68
CA MET A 1 -0.83 -22.80 -34.59
C MET A 1 -1.04 -21.39 -34.08
N THR A 2 -1.68 -21.26 -32.93
CA THR A 2 -2.07 -19.99 -32.32
C THR A 2 -0.83 -19.32 -31.71
N SER A 3 -0.29 -18.32 -32.39
CA SER A 3 0.77 -17.43 -31.90
C SER A 3 0.32 -16.50 -30.76
N GLY A 4 -0.76 -16.83 -30.04
CA GLY A 4 -1.41 -15.91 -29.11
C GLY A 4 -0.92 -15.98 -27.67
N ASP A 5 -0.15 -17.01 -27.30
CA ASP A 5 0.14 -17.32 -25.89
C ASP A 5 1.62 -17.12 -25.50
N ALA A 6 2.53 -17.04 -26.48
CA ALA A 6 3.95 -16.85 -26.23
C ALA A 6 4.31 -15.39 -25.86
N ASP A 7 3.52 -14.42 -26.33
CA ASP A 7 3.81 -12.98 -26.18
C ASP A 7 2.98 -12.31 -25.06
N SER A 8 2.40 -13.08 -24.14
CA SER A 8 1.63 -12.48 -23.04
C SER A 8 2.57 -11.68 -22.12
N PRO A 9 2.33 -10.36 -21.89
CA PRO A 9 3.14 -9.55 -20.97
C PRO A 9 3.19 -10.14 -19.56
N SER A 10 2.14 -10.88 -19.18
CA SER A 10 2.04 -11.58 -17.89
C SER A 10 3.06 -12.70 -17.70
N ARG A 11 3.69 -13.19 -18.78
CA ARG A 11 4.74 -14.23 -18.77
C ARG A 11 6.15 -13.64 -18.90
N HIS A 12 6.28 -12.32 -19.00
CA HIS A 12 7.59 -11.66 -19.05
C HIS A 12 8.43 -12.07 -17.82
N PRO A 13 9.73 -12.41 -17.99
CA PRO A 13 10.58 -12.86 -16.87
C PRO A 13 10.56 -11.89 -15.68
N LEU A 14 10.56 -10.58 -15.95
CA LEU A 14 10.52 -9.56 -14.90
C LEU A 14 9.20 -9.59 -14.11
N VAL A 15 8.07 -9.84 -14.78
CA VAL A 15 6.77 -10.01 -14.12
C VAL A 15 6.77 -11.27 -13.24
N VAL A 16 7.41 -12.35 -13.69
CA VAL A 16 7.56 -13.57 -12.88
C VAL A 16 8.43 -13.31 -11.65
N ALA A 17 9.56 -12.62 -11.81
CA ALA A 17 10.44 -12.22 -10.71
C ALA A 17 9.71 -11.32 -9.70
N LEU A 18 8.95 -10.34 -10.19
CA LEU A 18 8.17 -9.45 -9.32
C LEU A 18 7.02 -10.16 -8.62
N ARG A 19 6.37 -11.15 -9.24
CA ARG A 19 5.42 -12.00 -8.53
C ARG A 19 6.09 -12.80 -7.41
N ALA A 20 7.31 -13.29 -7.63
CA ALA A 20 8.06 -13.96 -6.57
C ALA A 20 8.35 -12.98 -5.43
N LEU A 21 8.88 -11.79 -5.73
CA LEU A 21 9.12 -10.73 -4.75
C LEU A 21 7.84 -10.37 -3.98
N LEU A 22 6.75 -10.08 -4.70
CA LEU A 22 5.46 -9.72 -4.11
C LEU A 22 4.87 -10.84 -3.25
N ARG A 23 5.09 -12.11 -3.60
CA ARG A 23 4.68 -13.23 -2.74
C ARG A 23 5.53 -13.33 -1.48
N VAL A 24 6.82 -12.98 -1.55
CA VAL A 24 7.67 -12.96 -0.37
C VAL A 24 7.32 -11.77 0.53
N THR A 25 7.04 -10.60 -0.04
CA THR A 25 6.70 -9.38 0.72
C THR A 25 5.26 -9.38 1.24
N HIS A 26 4.30 -9.86 0.44
CA HIS A 26 2.87 -9.80 0.74
C HIS A 26 2.21 -11.16 0.96
N GLY A 27 2.83 -12.29 0.62
CA GLY A 27 2.25 -13.61 0.85
C GLY A 27 2.08 -13.93 2.34
N ASN A 28 1.29 -14.95 2.66
CA ASN A 28 1.06 -15.43 4.03
C ASN A 28 2.30 -16.11 4.65
N LEU A 29 3.51 -15.60 4.40
CA LEU A 29 4.66 -15.89 5.25
C LEU A 29 4.38 -15.22 6.59
N GLY A 30 4.68 -15.92 7.69
CA GLY A 30 4.16 -15.64 9.03
C GLY A 30 4.24 -14.17 9.48
N ARG A 31 3.45 -13.83 10.50
CA ARG A 31 3.28 -12.47 11.09
C ARG A 31 4.56 -11.61 11.26
N ALA A 32 5.75 -12.20 11.27
CA ALA A 32 7.02 -11.52 11.49
C ALA A 32 7.46 -10.63 10.31
N THR A 33 7.33 -11.08 9.06
CA THR A 33 7.94 -10.38 7.90
C THR A 33 6.98 -9.40 7.24
N ARG A 34 5.67 -9.72 7.22
CA ARG A 34 4.60 -8.85 6.71
C ARG A 34 4.45 -7.55 7.50
N GLY A 35 4.90 -7.54 8.75
CA GLY A 35 4.99 -6.33 9.58
C GLY A 35 6.11 -5.42 9.10
N ALA A 36 7.32 -5.93 8.93
CA ALA A 36 8.50 -5.07 8.75
C ALA A 36 8.50 -4.23 7.45
N VAL A 37 8.15 -4.81 6.30
CA VAL A 37 8.10 -4.06 5.01
C VAL A 37 7.00 -3.01 5.03
N ARG A 38 5.83 -3.39 5.55
CA ARG A 38 4.67 -2.52 5.71
C ARG A 38 4.92 -1.40 6.72
N ASP A 39 5.51 -1.72 7.86
CA ASP A 39 5.85 -0.77 8.93
C ASP A 39 6.92 0.19 8.45
N ALA A 40 7.87 -0.27 7.65
CA ALA A 40 8.86 0.59 6.99
C ALA A 40 8.21 1.47 5.91
N ALA A 41 7.29 0.95 5.09
CA ALA A 41 6.52 1.79 4.16
C ALA A 41 5.69 2.85 4.88
N ILE A 42 5.10 2.52 6.03
CA ILE A 42 4.40 3.47 6.92
C ILE A 42 5.39 4.51 7.47
N SER A 43 6.54 4.09 7.99
CA SER A 43 7.57 4.99 8.55
C SER A 43 8.09 5.95 7.47
N ALA A 44 8.32 5.43 6.26
CA ALA A 44 8.78 6.23 5.14
C ALA A 44 7.72 7.19 4.60
N HIS A 45 6.44 6.78 4.60
CA HIS A 45 5.32 7.68 4.28
C HIS A 45 5.19 8.79 5.33
N GLN A 46 5.30 8.44 6.62
CA GLN A 46 5.28 9.40 7.71
C GLN A 46 6.46 10.38 7.62
N ALA A 47 7.67 9.90 7.34
CA ALA A 47 8.83 10.76 7.11
C ALA A 47 8.61 11.76 5.96
N ALA A 48 8.06 11.30 4.84
CA ALA A 48 7.77 12.15 3.69
C ALA A 48 6.69 13.20 4.02
N LEU A 49 5.62 12.77 4.71
CA LEU A 49 4.51 13.64 5.09
C LEU A 49 4.96 14.73 6.08
N GLN A 50 5.66 14.35 7.16
CA GLN A 50 6.17 15.30 8.16
C GLN A 50 7.16 16.29 7.54
N GLY A 51 8.02 15.80 6.64
CA GLY A 51 8.92 16.66 5.87
C GLY A 51 8.17 17.69 5.02
N SER A 52 7.05 17.30 4.39
CA SER A 52 6.22 18.21 3.60
C SER A 52 5.47 19.26 4.43
N MET A 53 5.24 18.98 5.71
CA MET A 53 4.62 19.90 6.67
C MET A 53 5.63 20.83 7.36
N GLY A 54 6.92 20.73 7.02
CA GLY A 54 8.00 21.53 7.62
C GLY A 54 8.46 21.01 9.00
N VAL A 55 8.03 19.81 9.40
CA VAL A 55 8.37 19.20 10.69
C VAL A 55 9.58 18.28 10.49
N HIS A 56 10.74 18.89 10.26
CA HIS A 56 11.94 18.18 9.81
C HIS A 56 12.54 17.23 10.85
N ASP A 57 12.41 17.52 12.14
CA ASP A 57 12.96 16.68 13.22
C ASP A 57 12.22 15.34 13.32
N VAL A 58 10.89 15.37 13.28
CA VAL A 58 10.05 14.15 13.28
C VAL A 58 10.25 13.36 12.00
N ALA A 59 10.42 14.05 10.86
CA ALA A 59 10.74 13.39 9.60
C ALA A 59 12.10 12.65 9.66
N ALA A 60 13.08 13.20 10.37
CA ALA A 60 14.39 12.56 10.58
C ALA A 60 14.26 11.32 11.47
N GLU A 61 13.56 11.40 12.60
CA GLU A 61 13.31 10.24 13.47
C GLU A 61 12.63 9.08 12.72
N GLN A 62 11.66 9.39 11.87
CA GLN A 62 10.96 8.41 11.04
C GLN A 62 11.85 7.82 9.93
N ARG A 63 12.85 8.56 9.45
CA ARG A 63 13.88 8.05 8.53
C ARG A 63 14.87 7.14 9.24
N ASP A 64 15.26 7.47 10.47
CA ASP A 64 16.15 6.63 11.27
C ASP A 64 15.46 5.32 11.65
N GLU A 65 14.18 5.37 12.02
CA GLU A 65 13.35 4.18 12.26
C GLU A 65 13.21 3.33 11.01
N LEU A 66 12.99 3.96 9.85
CA LEU A 66 13.00 3.29 8.55
C LEU A 66 14.35 2.60 8.27
N GLN A 67 15.46 3.29 8.49
CA GLN A 67 16.81 2.78 8.25
C GLN A 67 17.15 1.60 9.16
N HIS A 68 16.71 1.65 10.42
CA HIS A 68 16.85 0.52 11.35
C HIS A 68 16.00 -0.68 10.89
N LYS A 69 14.74 -0.46 10.50
CA LYS A 69 13.86 -1.54 9.98
C LYS A 69 14.41 -2.17 8.69
N LEU A 70 15.01 -1.36 7.83
CA LEU A 70 15.73 -1.76 6.61
C LEU A 70 16.90 -2.71 6.91
N GLN A 71 17.75 -2.37 7.88
CA GLN A 71 18.89 -3.19 8.28
C GLN A 71 18.45 -4.55 8.86
N VAL A 72 17.33 -4.58 9.58
CA VAL A 72 16.74 -5.81 10.13
C VAL A 72 16.11 -6.70 9.05
N CYS A 73 15.57 -6.12 7.97
CA CYS A 73 15.00 -6.89 6.84
C CYS A 73 16.06 -7.49 5.90
N GLY A 74 17.32 -7.06 6.00
CA GLY A 74 18.39 -7.41 5.05
C GLY A 74 18.94 -8.84 5.12
N SER A 75 18.54 -9.67 6.10
CA SER A 75 19.13 -11.01 6.29
C SER A 75 18.23 -12.14 5.79
N GLY A 76 18.27 -12.45 4.47
CA GLY A 76 17.78 -13.72 3.94
C GLY A 76 16.98 -13.64 2.63
N GLU A 77 15.70 -14.04 2.67
CA GLU A 77 14.89 -14.38 1.49
C GLU A 77 14.50 -13.18 0.60
N HIS A 78 14.31 -11.99 1.17
CA HIS A 78 14.07 -10.77 0.39
C HIS A 78 15.25 -10.44 -0.51
N SER A 79 16.49 -10.68 -0.05
CA SER A 79 17.69 -10.42 -0.85
C SER A 79 17.75 -11.30 -2.09
N GLU A 80 17.29 -12.56 -2.04
CA GLU A 80 17.27 -13.45 -3.20
C GLU A 80 16.21 -13.03 -4.23
N SER A 81 15.00 -12.68 -3.78
CA SER A 81 13.94 -12.24 -4.69
C SER A 81 14.23 -10.86 -5.31
N VAL A 82 14.83 -9.95 -4.54
CA VAL A 82 15.30 -8.65 -5.06
C VAL A 82 16.44 -8.85 -6.04
N ARG A 83 17.38 -9.78 -5.77
CA ARG A 83 18.44 -10.14 -6.71
C ARG A 83 17.89 -10.70 -8.01
N LEU A 84 16.90 -11.58 -7.93
CA LEU A 84 16.25 -12.12 -9.12
C LEU A 84 15.65 -11.00 -10.00
N VAL A 85 15.04 -9.99 -9.40
CA VAL A 85 14.50 -8.82 -10.14
C VAL A 85 15.63 -8.04 -10.78
N TRP A 86 16.70 -7.73 -10.03
CA TRP A 86 17.89 -7.04 -10.56
C TRP A 86 18.50 -7.79 -11.75
N ASP A 87 18.85 -9.06 -11.56
CA ASP A 87 19.47 -9.88 -12.60
C ASP A 87 18.58 -9.95 -13.85
N THR A 88 17.26 -10.03 -13.67
CA THR A 88 16.31 -10.06 -14.79
C THR A 88 16.28 -8.74 -15.57
N LEU A 89 16.33 -7.59 -14.89
CA LEU A 89 16.44 -6.28 -15.53
C LEU A 89 17.74 -6.18 -16.32
N ILE A 90 18.87 -6.52 -15.71
CA ILE A 90 20.19 -6.44 -16.37
C ILE A 90 20.27 -7.37 -17.58
N LEU A 91 19.70 -8.58 -17.50
CA LEU A 91 19.68 -9.54 -18.60
C LEU A 91 18.72 -9.17 -19.74
N ALA A 92 17.66 -8.40 -19.44
CA ALA A 92 16.69 -7.94 -20.45
C ALA A 92 17.25 -6.82 -21.32
N ARG A 93 18.35 -6.18 -20.91
CA ARG A 93 18.97 -5.06 -21.63
C ARG A 93 19.47 -5.48 -23.01
N GLU A 94 19.20 -4.62 -23.98
CA GLU A 94 19.76 -4.76 -25.33
C GLU A 94 21.27 -4.47 -25.36
N ALA A 95 21.78 -3.62 -24.46
CA ALA A 95 23.18 -3.25 -24.37
C ALA A 95 23.67 -3.21 -22.91
N PRO A 96 24.84 -3.81 -22.60
CA PRO A 96 25.44 -3.72 -21.28
C PRO A 96 25.89 -2.27 -21.01
N ARG A 97 25.59 -1.79 -19.81
CA ARG A 97 25.96 -0.47 -19.30
C ARG A 97 26.53 -0.61 -17.89
N ASP A 98 27.56 0.15 -17.59
CA ASP A 98 28.23 0.11 -16.28
C ASP A 98 27.53 1.02 -15.26
N GLU A 99 26.71 1.98 -15.72
CA GLU A 99 26.15 3.03 -14.87
C GLU A 99 24.97 2.58 -13.98
N GLY A 100 24.40 1.38 -14.15
CA GLY A 100 23.21 0.94 -13.41
C GLY A 100 21.91 1.20 -14.18
N LEU A 101 20.75 1.19 -13.51
CA LEU A 101 19.40 1.32 -14.12
C LEU A 101 19.07 2.78 -14.42
N ASP A 102 18.73 3.07 -15.68
CA ASP A 102 18.24 4.38 -16.09
C ASP A 102 16.70 4.49 -16.02
N LEU A 103 16.16 5.62 -16.48
CA LEU A 103 14.71 5.86 -16.45
C LEU A 103 13.90 4.80 -17.22
N ASP A 104 14.40 4.30 -18.35
CA ASP A 104 13.69 3.33 -19.19
C ASP A 104 13.59 1.98 -18.46
N GLU A 105 14.68 1.53 -17.85
CA GLU A 105 14.67 0.29 -17.06
C GLU A 105 13.86 0.43 -15.76
N MET A 106 13.83 1.62 -15.17
CA MET A 106 12.94 1.93 -14.05
C MET A 106 11.47 1.90 -14.48
N GLU A 107 11.15 2.32 -15.69
CA GLU A 107 9.79 2.22 -16.25
C GLU A 107 9.39 0.75 -16.48
N GLU A 108 10.29 -0.07 -17.04
CA GLU A 108 10.04 -1.51 -17.19
C GLU A 108 9.77 -2.19 -15.86
N LEU A 109 10.54 -1.84 -14.81
CA LEU A 109 10.30 -2.30 -13.45
C LEU A 109 8.90 -1.94 -12.94
N VAL A 110 8.48 -0.68 -13.13
CA VAL A 110 7.15 -0.21 -12.72
C VAL A 110 6.05 -0.94 -13.49
N LEU A 111 6.17 -1.06 -14.81
CA LEU A 111 5.18 -1.74 -15.66
C LEU A 111 5.04 -3.21 -15.27
N ALA A 112 6.16 -3.90 -15.09
CA ALA A 112 6.16 -5.28 -14.68
C ALA A 112 5.56 -5.46 -13.27
N HIS A 113 5.80 -4.50 -12.36
CA HIS A 113 5.21 -4.52 -11.03
C HIS A 113 3.68 -4.37 -11.11
N LEU A 114 3.19 -3.39 -11.87
CA LEU A 114 1.76 -3.16 -12.06
C LEU A 114 1.05 -4.33 -12.74
N LEU A 115 1.74 -5.13 -13.56
CA LEU A 115 1.21 -6.37 -14.12
C LEU A 115 1.19 -7.54 -13.11
N ALA A 116 2.12 -7.56 -12.17
CA ALA A 116 2.23 -8.60 -11.14
C ALA A 116 1.31 -8.36 -9.92
N PHE A 117 0.98 -7.09 -9.66
CA PHE A 117 0.34 -6.64 -8.42
C PHE A 117 -1.18 -6.85 -8.25
N PRO A 118 -2.04 -6.95 -9.29
CA PRO A 118 -3.50 -6.90 -9.11
C PRO A 118 -4.07 -7.91 -8.10
N GLU A 119 -3.58 -9.15 -8.10
CA GLU A 119 -4.03 -10.18 -7.16
C GLU A 119 -3.71 -9.84 -5.70
N ILE A 120 -2.55 -9.24 -5.47
CA ILE A 120 -2.08 -8.81 -4.14
C ILE A 120 -2.84 -7.57 -3.69
N LEU A 121 -3.01 -6.62 -4.60
CA LEU A 121 -3.77 -5.40 -4.37
C LEU A 121 -5.21 -5.74 -4.00
N ALA A 122 -5.89 -6.60 -4.76
CA ALA A 122 -7.27 -7.01 -4.52
C ALA A 122 -7.50 -7.53 -3.09
N GLN A 123 -6.56 -8.34 -2.58
CA GLN A 123 -6.61 -8.86 -1.21
C GLN A 123 -6.39 -7.75 -0.18
N SER A 124 -5.52 -6.80 -0.50
CA SER A 124 -5.09 -5.73 0.42
C SER A 124 -6.02 -4.53 0.42
N LEU A 125 -6.80 -4.27 -0.64
CA LEU A 125 -7.62 -3.06 -0.78
C LEU A 125 -8.57 -2.84 0.39
N VAL A 126 -9.26 -3.90 0.81
CA VAL A 126 -10.22 -3.81 1.91
C VAL A 126 -9.49 -3.59 3.24
N VAL A 127 -8.42 -4.35 3.50
CA VAL A 127 -7.61 -4.22 4.71
C VAL A 127 -7.01 -2.80 4.83
N ASN A 128 -6.51 -2.27 3.72
CA ASN A 128 -5.91 -0.94 3.65
C ASN A 128 -6.95 0.18 3.81
N LEU A 129 -8.18 0.03 3.32
CA LEU A 129 -9.28 0.96 3.62
C LEU A 129 -9.46 1.11 5.13
N PHE A 130 -9.55 0.00 5.87
CA PHE A 130 -9.73 0.07 7.33
C PHE A 130 -8.53 0.67 8.04
N GLN A 131 -7.32 0.42 7.55
CA GLN A 131 -6.13 1.01 8.12
C GLN A 131 -6.06 2.52 7.87
N GLN A 132 -6.51 2.99 6.70
CA GLN A 132 -6.67 4.42 6.45
C GLN A 132 -7.71 5.04 7.38
N VAL A 133 -8.83 4.36 7.65
CA VAL A 133 -9.82 4.81 8.63
C VAL A 133 -9.23 4.85 10.04
N HIS A 134 -8.54 3.79 10.46
CA HIS A 134 -7.90 3.71 11.78
C HIS A 134 -6.86 4.81 11.97
N LEU A 135 -6.01 5.04 10.96
CA LEU A 135 -5.06 6.14 10.95
C LEU A 135 -5.80 7.48 11.05
N GLY A 136 -6.84 7.69 10.25
CA GLY A 136 -7.69 8.88 10.30
C GLY A 136 -8.21 9.17 11.71
N GLN A 137 -8.70 8.15 12.42
CA GLN A 137 -9.18 8.29 13.79
C GLN A 137 -8.08 8.49 14.83
N SER A 138 -6.86 8.00 14.57
CA SER A 138 -5.74 8.22 15.48
C SER A 138 -5.40 9.70 15.64
N PHE A 139 -5.73 10.52 14.63
CA PHE A 139 -5.59 11.98 14.64
C PHE A 139 -6.72 12.71 15.39
N LEU A 140 -7.81 12.03 15.73
CA LEU A 140 -8.89 12.59 16.53
C LEU A 140 -8.58 12.42 18.02
N HIS A 141 -9.08 13.35 18.84
CA HIS A 141 -9.06 13.16 20.29
C HIS A 141 -9.83 11.89 20.65
N GLU A 142 -9.44 11.21 21.73
CA GLU A 142 -10.04 9.91 22.10
C GLU A 142 -11.56 9.98 22.27
N GLU A 143 -12.06 11.10 22.77
CA GLU A 143 -13.50 11.42 22.92
C GLU A 143 -14.24 11.64 21.59
N GLU A 144 -13.51 11.91 20.50
CA GLU A 144 -14.05 12.15 19.16
C GLU A 144 -14.03 10.90 18.28
N ARG A 145 -13.43 9.80 18.76
CA ARG A 145 -13.34 8.53 18.04
C ARG A 145 -14.68 7.82 18.11
N THR A 146 -15.39 7.80 17.00
CA THR A 146 -16.78 7.32 16.93
C THR A 146 -16.95 5.91 16.36
N ILE A 147 -15.90 5.31 15.77
CA ILE A 147 -16.01 4.00 15.09
C ILE A 147 -15.04 3.01 15.71
N ASP A 148 -15.55 1.88 16.20
CA ASP A 148 -14.70 0.72 16.54
C ASP A 148 -14.28 0.00 15.25
N VAL A 149 -13.13 0.38 14.71
CA VAL A 149 -12.57 -0.21 13.47
C VAL A 149 -12.38 -1.73 13.59
N ASN A 150 -12.03 -2.24 14.78
CA ASN A 150 -11.82 -3.68 14.99
C ASN A 150 -13.15 -4.44 15.02
N ALA A 151 -14.24 -3.83 15.48
CA ALA A 151 -15.58 -4.40 15.35
C ALA A 151 -16.05 -4.37 13.88
N VAL A 152 -15.91 -3.26 13.18
CA VAL A 152 -16.27 -3.12 11.76
C VAL A 152 -15.52 -4.16 10.90
N LEU A 153 -14.22 -4.33 11.14
CA LEU A 153 -13.40 -5.36 10.49
C LEU A 153 -13.96 -6.77 10.68
N ARG A 154 -14.32 -7.12 11.92
CA ARG A 154 -14.86 -8.46 12.23
C ARG A 154 -16.18 -8.74 11.54
N GLU A 155 -17.05 -7.75 11.40
CA GLU A 155 -18.37 -7.89 10.74
C GLU A 155 -18.25 -7.90 9.21
N LEU A 156 -17.32 -7.13 8.64
CA LEU A 156 -17.11 -7.09 7.19
C LEU A 156 -16.35 -8.32 6.70
N GLN A 157 -15.46 -8.92 7.52
CA GLN A 157 -14.62 -10.05 7.13
C GLN A 157 -15.38 -11.20 6.43
N PRO A 158 -16.53 -11.69 6.92
CA PRO A 158 -17.31 -12.74 6.25
C PRO A 158 -17.94 -12.27 4.92
N ARG A 159 -18.20 -10.97 4.79
CA ARG A 159 -18.75 -10.32 3.58
C ARG A 159 -17.66 -10.00 2.55
N LEU A 160 -16.38 -10.02 2.90
CA LEU A 160 -15.31 -9.74 1.93
C LEU A 160 -15.21 -10.79 0.83
N GLU A 161 -15.62 -12.03 1.11
CA GLU A 161 -15.64 -13.10 0.12
C GLU A 161 -16.53 -12.77 -1.08
N LYS A 162 -17.70 -12.14 -0.87
CA LYS A 162 -18.57 -11.72 -1.98
C LYS A 162 -17.97 -10.59 -2.81
N HIS A 163 -17.07 -9.80 -2.22
CA HIS A 163 -16.43 -8.65 -2.87
C HIS A 163 -15.12 -8.99 -3.56
N LYS A 164 -14.61 -10.23 -3.46
CA LYS A 164 -13.33 -10.62 -4.07
C LYS A 164 -13.27 -10.34 -5.57
N ALA A 165 -14.32 -10.69 -6.31
CA ALA A 165 -14.37 -10.46 -7.76
C ALA A 165 -14.37 -8.95 -8.08
N THR A 166 -15.11 -8.16 -7.30
CA THR A 166 -15.14 -6.70 -7.41
C THR A 166 -13.77 -6.10 -7.13
N SER A 167 -13.14 -6.46 -6.00
CA SER A 167 -11.82 -5.97 -5.62
C SER A 167 -10.76 -6.33 -6.65
N LEU A 168 -10.81 -7.54 -7.22
CA LEU A 168 -9.89 -7.95 -8.28
C LEU A 168 -10.07 -7.11 -9.54
N ARG A 169 -11.31 -6.97 -10.01
CA ARG A 169 -11.62 -6.12 -11.17
C ARG A 169 -11.16 -4.69 -10.96
N ILE A 170 -11.38 -4.11 -9.78
CA ILE A 170 -10.93 -2.77 -9.45
C ILE A 170 -9.40 -2.69 -9.44
N ALA A 171 -8.73 -3.66 -8.83
CA ALA A 171 -7.26 -3.72 -8.82
C ALA A 171 -6.68 -3.77 -10.24
N GLU A 172 -7.24 -4.60 -11.12
CA GLU A 172 -6.86 -4.66 -12.54
C GLU A 172 -7.06 -3.32 -13.25
N GLN A 173 -8.22 -2.69 -13.05
CA GLN A 173 -8.53 -1.38 -13.64
C GLN A 173 -7.59 -0.27 -13.12
N CYS A 174 -7.27 -0.28 -11.84
CA CYS A 174 -6.34 0.68 -11.23
C CYS A 174 -4.92 0.48 -11.75
N CYS A 175 -4.42 -0.74 -11.80
CA CYS A 175 -3.10 -1.02 -12.35
C CYS A 175 -3.02 -0.65 -13.82
N ALA A 176 -4.03 -0.99 -14.63
CA ALA A 176 -4.10 -0.59 -16.04
C ALA A 176 -4.12 0.94 -16.20
N HIS A 177 -4.83 1.67 -15.34
CA HIS A 177 -4.78 3.13 -15.33
C HIS A 177 -3.38 3.66 -15.00
N LEU A 178 -2.71 3.10 -14.00
CA LEU A 178 -1.37 3.54 -13.60
C LEU A 178 -0.29 3.21 -14.65
N GLN A 179 -0.47 2.14 -15.43
CA GLN A 179 0.41 1.84 -16.57
C GLN A 179 0.43 2.97 -17.60
N THR A 180 -0.67 3.72 -17.77
CA THR A 180 -0.66 4.90 -18.67
C THR A 180 0.17 6.07 -18.14
N ARG A 181 0.70 5.96 -16.92
CA ARG A 181 1.49 6.98 -16.22
C ARG A 181 2.81 6.39 -15.68
N SER A 182 3.25 5.28 -16.26
CA SER A 182 4.42 4.51 -15.82
C SER A 182 5.69 5.36 -15.79
N GLU A 183 5.97 6.14 -16.84
CA GLU A 183 7.11 7.06 -16.91
C GLU A 183 7.17 8.03 -15.70
N THR A 184 6.04 8.61 -15.30
CA THR A 184 5.98 9.51 -14.12
C THR A 184 6.26 8.76 -12.81
N LEU A 185 5.84 7.50 -12.72
CA LEU A 185 6.14 6.67 -11.56
C LEU A 185 7.60 6.23 -11.56
N ALA A 186 8.15 5.94 -12.73
CA ALA A 186 9.55 5.60 -12.94
C ALA A 186 10.47 6.75 -12.52
N ASP A 187 10.21 7.98 -12.95
CA ASP A 187 10.98 9.17 -12.56
C ASP A 187 10.96 9.38 -11.03
N LYS A 188 9.80 9.21 -10.39
CA LYS A 188 9.71 9.29 -8.93
C LYS A 188 10.48 8.17 -8.23
N LEU A 189 10.40 6.96 -8.76
CA LEU A 189 11.06 5.79 -8.21
C LEU A 189 12.59 5.92 -8.36
N LEU A 190 13.07 6.35 -9.53
CA LEU A 190 14.46 6.64 -9.84
C LEU A 190 15.02 7.64 -8.83
N ARG A 191 14.42 8.83 -8.69
CA ARG A 191 14.86 9.86 -7.72
C ARG A 191 14.89 9.39 -6.28
N ARG A 192 14.15 8.32 -5.96
CA ARG A 192 14.10 7.76 -4.60
C ARG A 192 15.12 6.65 -4.38
N MET A 193 15.60 6.04 -5.44
CA MET A 193 16.55 4.94 -5.42
C MET A 193 17.97 5.39 -5.79
N ASP A 194 18.11 6.41 -6.63
CA ASP A 194 19.36 7.13 -6.92
C ASP A 194 19.76 7.94 -5.67
N LEU A 195 20.67 7.39 -4.87
CA LEU A 195 21.07 7.94 -3.58
C LEU A 195 22.26 8.91 -3.72
N ASP A 196 23.08 8.75 -4.75
CA ASP A 196 24.23 9.62 -5.00
C ASP A 196 23.97 10.73 -6.02
N GLY A 197 22.84 10.67 -6.74
CA GLY A 197 22.35 11.70 -7.64
C GLY A 197 23.00 11.67 -9.03
N ASP A 198 23.54 10.53 -9.46
CA ASP A 198 24.19 10.38 -10.75
C ASP A 198 23.22 10.16 -11.92
N GLY A 199 21.93 9.99 -11.62
CA GLY A 199 20.87 9.77 -12.59
C GLY A 199 20.62 8.29 -12.92
N PHE A 200 21.29 7.37 -12.24
CA PHE A 200 21.14 5.94 -12.39
C PHE A 200 20.88 5.28 -11.02
N VAL A 201 20.45 4.01 -11.04
CA VAL A 201 20.41 3.18 -9.84
C VAL A 201 21.43 2.07 -9.94
N GLY A 202 22.50 2.18 -9.16
CA GLY A 202 23.50 1.14 -9.03
C GLY A 202 22.98 -0.09 -8.27
N GLU A 203 23.71 -1.20 -8.36
CA GLU A 203 23.33 -2.47 -7.71
C GLU A 203 23.11 -2.28 -6.21
N SER A 204 24.08 -1.66 -5.53
CA SER A 204 24.02 -1.44 -4.08
C SER A 204 22.79 -0.61 -3.66
N GLU A 205 22.43 0.39 -4.44
CA GLU A 205 21.28 1.25 -4.19
C GLU A 205 19.98 0.50 -4.39
N PHE A 206 19.91 -0.30 -5.46
CA PHE A 206 18.76 -1.15 -5.74
C PHE A 206 18.48 -2.12 -4.58
N PHE A 207 19.50 -2.86 -4.12
CA PHE A 207 19.35 -3.77 -2.99
C PHE A 207 18.98 -3.07 -1.68
N THR A 208 19.42 -1.82 -1.51
CA THR A 208 19.14 -1.03 -0.32
C THR A 208 17.70 -0.49 -0.32
N ALA A 209 17.20 -0.02 -1.47
CA ALA A 209 16.01 0.83 -1.51
C ALA A 209 14.81 0.22 -2.26
N ALA A 210 15.00 -0.74 -3.18
CA ALA A 210 13.98 -1.13 -4.16
C ALA A 210 12.64 -1.54 -3.53
N VAL A 211 12.66 -2.40 -2.51
CA VAL A 211 11.43 -2.92 -1.87
C VAL A 211 10.60 -1.76 -1.30
N HIS A 212 11.24 -0.81 -0.62
CA HIS A 212 10.54 0.31 0.00
C HIS A 212 10.13 1.35 -1.02
N ALA A 213 10.99 1.65 -1.98
CA ALA A 213 10.70 2.62 -3.01
C ALA A 213 9.48 2.17 -3.85
N LEU A 214 9.40 0.88 -4.20
CA LEU A 214 8.23 0.29 -4.87
C LEU A 214 6.96 0.39 -4.02
N ALA A 215 7.04 0.04 -2.73
CA ALA A 215 5.91 0.16 -1.82
C ALA A 215 5.41 1.61 -1.70
N LEU A 216 6.35 2.57 -1.65
CA LEU A 216 6.04 3.98 -1.46
C LEU A 216 5.43 4.64 -2.68
N GLU A 217 6.01 4.41 -3.86
CA GLU A 217 5.63 5.15 -5.07
C GLU A 217 4.54 4.42 -5.86
N VAL A 218 4.66 3.10 -6.01
CA VAL A 218 3.75 2.32 -6.85
C VAL A 218 2.60 1.76 -6.04
N GLU A 219 2.89 1.02 -4.97
CA GLU A 219 1.86 0.32 -4.21
C GLU A 219 0.91 1.29 -3.50
N ASN A 220 1.43 2.30 -2.78
CA ASN A 220 0.59 3.29 -2.10
C ASN A 220 -0.31 4.06 -3.06
N LEU A 221 0.19 4.41 -4.25
CA LEU A 221 -0.63 5.08 -5.25
C LEU A 221 -1.74 4.15 -5.76
N ALA A 222 -1.40 2.90 -6.07
CA ALA A 222 -2.37 1.89 -6.50
C ALA A 222 -3.44 1.63 -5.44
N VAL A 223 -3.05 1.55 -4.16
CA VAL A 223 -3.96 1.42 -3.02
C VAL A 223 -4.86 2.65 -2.90
N SER A 224 -4.31 3.86 -2.97
CA SER A 224 -5.09 5.10 -2.87
C SER A 224 -6.16 5.18 -3.97
N VAL A 225 -5.77 4.90 -5.22
CA VAL A 225 -6.70 4.89 -6.36
C VAL A 225 -7.74 3.77 -6.19
N GLY A 226 -7.30 2.56 -5.83
CA GLY A 226 -8.18 1.41 -5.70
C GLY A 226 -9.18 1.52 -4.55
N VAL A 227 -8.77 2.04 -3.40
CA VAL A 227 -9.68 2.30 -2.26
C VAL A 227 -10.77 3.30 -2.68
N LYS A 228 -10.39 4.38 -3.37
CA LYS A 228 -11.36 5.35 -3.88
C LYS A 228 -12.37 4.70 -4.85
N GLN A 229 -11.90 3.82 -5.74
CA GLN A 229 -12.79 3.12 -6.67
C GLN A 229 -13.68 2.09 -5.96
N LEU A 230 -13.15 1.39 -4.96
CA LEU A 230 -13.89 0.41 -4.16
C LEU A 230 -15.05 1.08 -3.40
N LEU A 231 -14.81 2.25 -2.83
CA LEU A 231 -15.86 3.04 -2.17
C LEU A 231 -16.90 3.62 -3.14
N ASN A 232 -16.60 3.73 -4.44
CA ASN A 232 -17.57 4.13 -5.46
C ASN A 232 -18.45 2.98 -5.93
N GLU A 233 -18.11 1.73 -5.59
CA GLU A 233 -18.93 0.57 -5.93
C GLU A 233 -20.12 0.48 -4.96
N SER A 234 -21.33 0.75 -5.45
CA SER A 234 -22.56 0.79 -4.65
C SER A 234 -22.73 -0.39 -3.68
N SER A 235 -22.60 -1.62 -4.18
CA SER A 235 -22.76 -2.82 -3.35
C SER A 235 -21.74 -2.95 -2.21
N PHE A 236 -20.51 -2.45 -2.40
CA PHE A 236 -19.50 -2.44 -1.36
C PHE A 236 -19.75 -1.29 -0.38
N ALA A 237 -20.07 -0.10 -0.90
CA ALA A 237 -20.36 1.08 -0.10
C ALA A 237 -21.55 0.86 0.83
N ASP A 238 -22.62 0.21 0.34
CA ASP A 238 -23.82 -0.09 1.12
C ASP A 238 -23.49 -0.97 2.34
N ASP A 239 -22.73 -2.07 2.14
CA ASP A 239 -22.31 -2.93 3.24
C ASP A 239 -21.39 -2.20 4.23
N PHE A 240 -20.43 -1.43 3.69
CA PHE A 240 -19.48 -0.68 4.51
C PHE A 240 -20.20 0.35 5.38
N HIS A 241 -21.13 1.11 4.80
CA HIS A 241 -21.89 2.14 5.52
C HIS A 241 -22.89 1.53 6.52
N GLU A 242 -23.53 0.41 6.19
CA GLU A 242 -24.38 -0.33 7.14
C GLU A 242 -23.57 -0.70 8.39
N ASP A 243 -22.42 -1.35 8.20
CA ASP A 243 -21.60 -1.83 9.31
C ASP A 243 -20.95 -0.68 10.10
N CYS A 244 -20.50 0.39 9.43
CA CYS A 244 -20.05 1.60 10.12
C CYS A 244 -21.17 2.24 10.93
N SER A 245 -22.39 2.36 10.39
CA SER A 245 -23.51 3.01 11.08
C SER A 245 -23.98 2.23 12.31
N LEU A 246 -23.94 0.89 12.26
CA LEU A 246 -24.26 0.03 13.39
C LEU A 246 -23.23 0.09 14.52
N LYS A 247 -21.99 0.50 14.22
CA LYS A 247 -20.87 0.58 15.17
C LYS A 247 -20.50 2.00 15.58
N ILE A 248 -21.17 3.02 15.03
CA ILE A 248 -21.17 4.36 15.59
C ILE A 248 -22.00 4.29 16.87
N ASP A 249 -21.36 4.62 17.98
CA ASP A 249 -21.88 4.41 19.32
C ASP A 249 -23.20 5.20 19.52
N MET A 250 -24.35 4.53 19.34
CA MET A 250 -25.65 5.06 19.79
C MET A 250 -25.76 5.14 21.33
N THR A 251 -24.71 4.74 22.03
CA THR A 251 -24.69 4.51 23.46
C THR A 251 -24.62 5.83 24.25
N GLU A 252 -23.96 6.87 23.74
CA GLU A 252 -24.01 8.20 24.38
C GLU A 252 -25.26 9.01 24.03
N SER A 253 -25.79 8.90 22.81
CA SER A 253 -27.00 9.65 22.43
C SER A 253 -28.24 9.19 23.21
N ALA A 254 -28.37 7.88 23.48
CA ALA A 254 -29.46 7.35 24.28
C ALA A 254 -29.34 7.69 25.79
N GLU A 255 -28.13 7.73 26.35
CA GLU A 255 -27.92 8.12 27.75
C GLU A 255 -27.99 9.64 27.98
N LEU A 256 -27.52 10.47 27.03
CA LEU A 256 -27.68 11.92 27.06
C LEU A 256 -29.16 12.33 26.91
N LEU A 257 -29.93 11.66 26.05
CA LEU A 257 -31.38 11.89 25.94
C LEU A 257 -32.14 11.43 27.19
N ARG A 258 -31.71 10.35 27.85
CA ARG A 258 -32.29 9.90 29.14
C ARG A 258 -31.91 10.82 30.31
N ARG A 259 -30.70 11.38 30.32
CA ARG A 259 -30.26 12.35 31.36
C ARG A 259 -30.86 13.74 31.18
N GLY A 260 -31.20 14.15 29.94
CA GLY A 260 -31.84 15.43 29.63
C GLY A 260 -33.33 15.52 29.99
N HIS A 261 -34.07 14.41 29.97
CA HIS A 261 -35.52 14.40 30.27
C HIS A 261 -35.87 14.25 31.76
N GLY A 262 -34.89 14.04 32.64
CA GLY A 262 -35.13 13.76 34.06
C GLY A 262 -35.12 14.95 35.03
N LYS A 263 -34.85 16.18 34.59
CA LYS A 263 -34.61 17.32 35.50
C LYS A 263 -35.48 18.57 35.30
N HIS A 264 -36.67 18.46 34.72
CA HIS A 264 -37.58 19.61 34.58
C HIS A 264 -39.05 19.30 34.91
N LEU A 265 -39.33 18.69 36.07
CA LEU A 265 -40.65 18.78 36.71
C LEU A 265 -40.47 18.90 38.22
N GLY A 266 -40.59 20.14 38.71
CA GLY A 266 -40.51 20.48 40.12
C GLY A 266 -40.46 21.99 40.36
N ALA A 267 -41.40 22.72 39.75
CA ALA A 267 -41.61 24.14 39.98
C ALA A 267 -42.58 24.35 41.15
N LYS A 268 -42.22 25.29 42.05
CA LYS A 268 -43.07 26.14 42.92
C LYS A 268 -43.85 25.37 44.02
N PHE A 269 -43.97 25.84 45.25
CA PHE A 269 -44.20 27.18 45.79
C PHE A 269 -43.55 27.34 47.16
#